data_AF-A0A0B1S8R5-F1
#
_entry.id   AF-A0A0B1S8R5-F1
#
_cell.length_a   1.000
_cell.length_b   1.000
_cell.length_c   1.000
_cell.angle_alpha   90.00
_cell.angle_beta   90.00
_cell.angle_gamma   90.00
#
_symmetry.space_group_name_H-M   'P 1'
#
loop_
_entity.id
_entity.type
_entity.pdbx_description
1 polymer ?
#
loop_
_entity_poly.entity_id
_entity_poly.type
_entity_poly.pdbx_seq_one_letter_code
_entity_poly.pdbx_strand_id
1 'polypeptide(L)'
;MWPEQAPDHIDILTTLYKSQHDDQYDDKEWTIVVEEVTSKGRRKPIAAVPLNMRLFIMEHPDQKSELKLKLRPLTSQLKQCNLVLLLSSHLLKEGL
;
A
#
# COMPACT_ATOMS: atom_id res chain seq x y z
N MET A 1 -2.47 8.67 24.34
CA MET A 1 -2.87 7.50 23.52
C MET A 1 -2.70 7.89 22.07
N TRP A 2 -2.30 6.94 21.22
CA TRP A 2 -2.01 7.16 19.80
C TRP A 2 -2.88 6.22 18.96
N PRO A 3 -3.61 6.71 17.94
CA PRO A 3 -4.29 8.00 17.81
C PRO A 3 -5.74 7.96 18.35
N GLU A 4 -6.34 9.12 18.64
CA GLU A 4 -7.74 9.27 19.11
C GLU A 4 -8.80 9.09 18.00
N GLN A 5 -8.37 9.09 16.74
CA GLN A 5 -9.23 8.96 15.56
C GLN A 5 -8.62 7.93 14.60
N ALA A 6 -9.48 7.11 13.99
CA ALA A 6 -9.05 6.25 12.89
C ALA A 6 -8.50 7.15 11.77
N PRO A 7 -7.33 6.84 11.18
CA PRO A 7 -6.80 7.62 10.08
C PRO A 7 -7.82 7.66 8.93
N ASP A 8 -7.90 8.81 8.26
CA ASP A 8 -8.73 8.97 7.06
C ASP A 8 -8.38 7.90 6.01
N HIS A 9 -9.39 7.51 5.24
CA HIS A 9 -9.19 6.64 4.08
C HIS A 9 -8.24 7.32 3.09
N ILE A 10 -7.20 6.59 2.67
CA ILE A 10 -6.27 7.06 1.64
C ILE A 10 -6.69 6.44 0.32
N ASP A 11 -7.24 7.25 -0.56
CA ASP A 11 -7.62 6.83 -1.91
C ASP A 11 -6.46 7.09 -2.89
N ILE A 12 -6.11 6.06 -3.66
CA ILE A 12 -5.05 6.15 -4.68
C ILE A 12 -5.59 5.59 -6.00
N LEU A 13 -5.59 6.42 -7.03
CA LEU A 13 -5.92 6.00 -8.39
C LEU A 13 -4.71 5.30 -9.03
N THR A 14 -4.92 4.12 -9.59
CA THR A 14 -3.87 3.43 -10.35
C THR A 14 -4.39 2.61 -11.52
N THR A 15 -3.51 2.38 -12.50
CA THR A 15 -3.79 1.61 -13.72
C THR A 15 -2.89 0.38 -13.76
N LEU A 16 -3.50 -0.77 -14.00
CA LEU A 16 -2.83 -2.03 -14.30
C LEU A 16 -3.00 -2.34 -15.79
N TYR A 17 -2.02 -3.00 -16.37
CA TYR A 17 -2.04 -3.44 -17.76
C TYR A 17 -2.18 -4.96 -17.79
N LYS A 18 -2.76 -5.49 -18.87
CA LYS A 18 -2.92 -6.93 -19.09
C LYS A 18 -2.87 -7.18 -20.58
N SER A 19 -2.14 -8.22 -21.01
CA SER A 19 -2.17 -8.70 -22.40
C SER A 19 -3.51 -9.37 -22.71
N GLN A 20 -3.96 -9.29 -23.96
CA GLN A 20 -5.18 -10.00 -24.41
C GLN A 20 -5.05 -11.54 -24.32
N HIS A 21 -3.83 -12.05 -24.23
CA HIS A 21 -3.54 -13.47 -24.13
C HIS A 21 -3.31 -13.94 -22.68
N ASP A 22 -3.30 -13.03 -21.71
CA ASP A 22 -3.00 -13.33 -20.33
C ASP A 22 -4.25 -13.23 -19.45
N ASP A 23 -4.40 -14.18 -18.52
CA ASP A 23 -5.46 -14.15 -17.53
C ASP A 23 -5.14 -13.18 -16.37
N GLN A 24 -3.87 -12.80 -16.22
CA GLN A 24 -3.37 -11.97 -15.13
C GLN A 24 -2.90 -10.61 -15.66
N TYR A 25 -3.03 -9.59 -14.82
CA TYR A 25 -2.41 -8.29 -15.09
C TYR A 25 -0.88 -8.38 -15.02
N ASP A 26 -0.18 -7.38 -15.53
CA ASP A 26 1.25 -7.20 -15.35
C ASP A 26 1.57 -6.82 -13.90
N ASP A 27 2.77 -7.18 -13.44
CA ASP A 27 3.27 -6.77 -12.14
C ASP A 27 3.31 -5.24 -12.02
N LYS A 28 2.83 -4.73 -10.88
CA LYS A 28 2.86 -3.31 -10.57
C LYS A 28 3.48 -3.11 -9.20
N GLU A 29 4.79 -2.99 -9.19
CA GLU A 29 5.61 -2.86 -7.99
C GLU A 29 5.47 -1.47 -7.35
N TRP A 30 4.95 -1.46 -6.13
CA TRP A 30 4.87 -0.31 -5.24
C TRP A 30 5.80 -0.53 -4.05
N THR A 31 6.06 0.55 -3.32
CA THR A 31 6.73 0.47 -2.02
C THR A 31 6.03 1.39 -1.04
N ILE A 32 5.55 0.83 0.07
CA ILE A 32 5.05 1.62 1.19
C ILE A 32 6.26 2.03 2.02
N VAL A 33 6.41 3.33 2.25
CA VAL A 33 7.49 3.92 3.05
C VAL A 33 6.89 4.61 4.26
N VAL A 34 7.39 4.30 5.45
CA VAL A 34 7.11 5.06 6.67
C VAL A 34 8.22 6.07 6.85
N GLU A 35 7.84 7.34 6.98
CA GLU A 35 8.76 8.45 7.21
C GLU A 35 8.60 9.01 8.62
N GLU A 36 9.72 9.34 9.25
CA GLU A 36 9.77 10.21 10.42
C GLU A 36 9.78 11.66 9.95
N VAL A 37 8.87 12.48 10.49
CA VAL A 37 8.84 13.92 10.28
C VAL A 37 9.41 14.59 11.54
N THR A 38 10.60 15.15 11.41
CA THR A 38 11.27 15.86 12.52
C THR A 38 10.52 17.14 12.90
N SER A 39 10.80 17.68 14.08
CA SER A 39 10.25 18.97 14.54
C SER A 39 10.55 20.16 13.61
N LYS A 40 11.58 20.04 12.77
CA LYS A 40 11.95 21.03 11.74
C LYS A 40 11.32 20.73 10.37
N GLY A 41 10.38 19.79 10.28
CA GLY A 41 9.69 19.40 9.05
C GLY A 41 10.50 18.51 8.10
N ARG A 42 11.72 18.12 8.48
CA ARG A 42 12.55 17.23 7.65
C ARG A 42 11.97 15.81 7.67
N ARG A 43 11.76 15.23 6.48
CA ARG A 43 11.26 13.85 6.30
C ARG A 43 12.43 12.88 6.14
N LYS A 44 12.36 11.75 6.85
CA LYS A 44 13.37 10.70 6.79
C LYS A 44 12.70 9.33 6.69
N PRO A 45 12.94 8.54 5.63
CA PRO A 45 12.47 7.16 5.57
C PRO A 45 13.04 6.32 6.73
N ILE A 46 12.18 5.63 7.45
CA ILE A 46 12.56 4.78 8.59
C ILE A 46 12.19 3.31 8.41
N ALA A 47 11.19 2.98 7.59
CA ALA A 47 10.83 1.61 7.24
C ALA A 47 10.23 1.55 5.84
N ALA A 48 10.35 0.40 5.16
CA ALA A 48 9.69 0.19 3.87
C ALA A 48 9.29 -1.27 3.62
N VAL A 49 8.27 -1.47 2.79
CA VAL A 49 7.86 -2.80 2.31
C VAL A 49 7.45 -2.72 0.83
N PRO A 50 7.99 -3.58 -0.05
CA PRO A 50 7.52 -3.68 -1.42
C PRO A 50 6.13 -4.32 -1.46
N LEU A 51 5.31 -3.93 -2.44
CA LEU A 51 3.95 -4.41 -2.61
C LEU A 51 3.66 -4.51 -4.10
N ASN A 52 3.26 -5.66 -4.61
CA ASN A 52 2.83 -5.77 -5.99
C ASN A 52 1.31 -5.59 -6.08
N MET A 53 0.85 -4.50 -6.67
CA MET A 53 -0.57 -4.14 -6.73
C MET A 53 -1.42 -5.15 -7.50
N ARG A 54 -0.81 -5.93 -8.40
CA ARG A 54 -1.52 -7.00 -9.10
C ARG A 54 -2.13 -8.02 -8.15
N LEU A 55 -1.48 -8.29 -7.03
CA LEU A 55 -1.94 -9.28 -6.04
C LEU A 55 -3.18 -8.80 -5.26
N PHE A 56 -3.59 -7.55 -5.46
CA PHE A 56 -4.66 -6.92 -4.70
C PHE A 56 -5.80 -6.39 -5.57
N ILE A 57 -5.89 -6.88 -6.80
CA ILE A 57 -7.03 -6.64 -7.68
C ILE A 57 -8.20 -7.46 -7.13
N MET A 58 -9.27 -6.78 -6.73
CA MET A 58 -10.46 -7.44 -6.22
C MET A 58 -11.51 -7.61 -7.32
N GLU A 59 -11.99 -8.84 -7.49
CA GLU A 59 -12.97 -9.22 -8.51
C GLU A 59 -14.38 -8.74 -8.17
N HIS A 60 -14.70 -8.62 -6.88
CA HIS A 60 -16.01 -8.23 -6.40
C HIS A 60 -16.00 -6.82 -5.81
N PRO A 61 -16.95 -5.95 -6.20
CA PRO A 61 -17.23 -4.72 -5.49
C PRO A 61 -17.44 -5.04 -3.99
N ASP A 62 -16.90 -4.21 -3.11
CA ASP A 62 -16.97 -4.33 -1.64
C ASP A 62 -16.12 -5.42 -0.97
N GLN A 63 -15.35 -6.20 -1.74
CA GLN A 63 -14.33 -7.05 -1.14
C GLN A 63 -13.30 -6.18 -0.38
N LYS A 64 -12.86 -6.65 0.78
CA LYS A 64 -11.81 -6.02 1.58
C LYS A 64 -10.82 -7.07 2.04
N SER A 65 -9.54 -6.71 2.04
CA SER A 65 -8.44 -7.59 2.47
C SER A 65 -7.67 -6.94 3.61
N GLU A 66 -7.52 -7.65 4.72
CA GLU A 66 -6.64 -7.23 5.81
C GLU A 66 -5.19 -7.61 5.47
N LEU A 67 -4.31 -6.62 5.35
CA LEU A 67 -2.89 -6.80 5.08
C LEU A 67 -2.09 -6.55 6.34
N LYS A 68 -1.34 -7.56 6.79
CA LYS A 68 -0.40 -7.47 7.91
C LYS A 68 1.01 -7.40 7.37
N LEU A 69 1.51 -6.18 7.19
CA LEU A 69 2.80 -5.92 6.57
C LEU A 69 3.88 -5.77 7.64
N LYS A 70 4.96 -6.53 7.50
CA LYS A 70 6.18 -6.37 8.29
C LYS A 70 7.19 -5.56 7.48
N LEU A 71 7.40 -4.31 7.85
CA LEU A 71 8.28 -3.41 7.11
C LEU A 71 9.73 -3.66 7.50
N ARG A 72 10.62 -3.56 6.51
CA ARG A 72 12.07 -3.59 6.72
C ARG A 72 12.51 -2.29 7.38
N PRO A 73 13.16 -2.32 8.56
CA PRO A 73 13.78 -1.13 9.13
C PRO A 73 14.88 -0.57 8.23
N LEU A 74 14.92 0.76 8.08
CA LEU A 74 15.91 1.50 7.29
C LEU A 74 16.91 2.27 8.17
N THR A 75 16.71 2.27 9.48
CA THR A 75 17.59 2.92 10.46
C THR A 75 17.97 1.93 11.55
N SER A 76 19.16 2.11 12.14
CA SER A 76 19.65 1.22 13.21
C SER A 76 18.88 1.37 14.52
N GLN A 77 18.23 2.51 14.73
CA GLN A 77 17.43 2.78 15.93
C GLN A 77 16.06 2.07 15.88
N LEU A 78 15.54 1.79 14.69
CA LEU A 78 14.24 1.16 14.52
C LEU A 78 14.37 -0.37 14.61
N LYS A 79 13.80 -0.95 15.67
CA LYS A 79 13.85 -2.41 15.89
C LYS A 79 12.83 -3.18 15.06
N GLN A 80 11.62 -2.64 14.92
CA GLN A 80 10.52 -3.27 14.20
C GLN A 80 9.52 -2.21 13.73
N CYS A 81 8.89 -2.46 12.59
CA CYS A 81 7.74 -1.70 12.12
C CYS A 81 6.76 -2.69 11.47
N ASN A 82 5.52 -2.71 11.96
CA ASN A 82 4.44 -3.46 11.33
C ASN A 82 3.30 -2.50 11.04
N LEU A 83 2.60 -2.74 9.94
CA LEU A 83 1.45 -1.98 9.51
C LEU A 83 0.31 -2.96 9.22
N VAL A 84 -0.85 -2.70 9.80
CA VAL A 84 -2.08 -3.42 9.48
C VAL A 84 -2.96 -2.48 8.67
N LEU A 85 -3.33 -2.88 7.46
CA LEU A 85 -4.15 -2.09 6.54
C LEU A 85 -5.39 -2.88 6.17
N LEU A 86 -6.50 -2.17 5.97
CA LEU A 86 -7.65 -2.71 5.27
C LEU A 86 -7.63 -2.15 3.85
N LEU A 87 -7.37 -3.01 2.87
CA LEU A 87 -7.34 -2.63 1.46
C LEU A 87 -8.68 -2.97 0.80
N SER A 88 -9.15 -2.08 -0.04
CA SER A 88 -10.26 -2.31 -0.98
C SER A 88 -9.87 -1.73 -2.34
N SER A 89 -10.39 -2.30 -3.42
CA SER A 89 -10.19 -1.77 -4.77
C SER A 89 -11.52 -1.73 -5.53
N HIS A 90 -11.70 -0.73 -6.39
CA HIS A 90 -12.86 -0.62 -7.26
C HIS A 90 -12.40 -0.36 -8.70
N LEU A 91 -12.90 -1.16 -9.65
CA LEU A 91 -12.65 -0.93 -11.08
C LEU A 91 -13.43 0.31 -11.53
N LEU A 92 -12.72 1.34 -11.95
CA LEU A 92 -13.34 2.58 -12.44
C LEU A 92 -13.66 2.54 -13.93
N LYS A 93 -12.75 1.95 -14.72
CA LYS A 93 -12.86 1.87 -16.18
C LYS A 93 -11.91 0.81 -16.71
N GLU A 94 -12.35 0.08 -17.72
CA GLU A 94 -11.50 -0.76 -18.56
C GLU A 94 -11.24 -0.07 -19.91
N GLY A 95 -10.08 -0.33 -20.50
CA GLY A 95 -9.74 0.17 -21.84
C GLY A 95 -10.69 -0.41 -22.89
N LEU A 96 -11.01 0.40 -23.91
CA LEU A 96 -11.73 -0.07 -25.11
C LEU A 96 -10.78 -0.84 -26.03
#